data_AF-A0A1F7MX99-F1
#
_entry.id   AF-A0A1F7MX99-F1
#
_cell.length_a   1.000
_cell.length_b   1.000
_cell.length_c   1.000
_cell.angle_alpha   90.00
_cell.angle_beta   90.00
_cell.angle_gamma   90.00
#
_symmetry.space_group_name_H-M   'P 1'
#
loop_
_entity.id
_entity.type
_entity.pdbx_description
1 polymer ?
#
loop_
_entity_poly.entity_id
_entity_poly.type
_entity_poly.pdbx_seq_one_letter_code
_entity_poly.pdbx_strand_id
1 'polypeptide(L)'
;MLLVGLGGTLLLGGLAFARAEQLAPPAATAFGPPLDEIEKTWTSFWTAIATGDVAGARQYVHSYPRSSVPRDRAPQVLLERSREMAHCRLVPPPFPVSDDEVAYRVVCEHAGERAESVTSVRRDRDGVWRLSSF
;
A
#
# COMPACT_ATOMS: atom_id res chain seq x y z
N MET A 1 19.05 -7.03 -80.40
CA MET A 1 19.32 -8.41 -79.91
C MET A 1 20.39 -8.32 -78.83
N LEU A 2 20.06 -8.77 -77.61
CA LEU A 2 20.90 -9.14 -76.44
C LEU A 2 21.98 -8.14 -75.94
N LEU A 3 21.77 -7.44 -74.81
CA LEU A 3 21.96 -7.80 -73.37
C LEU A 3 23.43 -7.91 -72.92
N VAL A 4 23.90 -6.93 -72.13
CA VAL A 4 24.77 -6.94 -70.92
C VAL A 4 24.80 -5.45 -70.48
N GLY A 5 24.53 -4.95 -69.26
CA GLY A 5 24.68 -5.44 -67.88
C GLY A 5 25.47 -4.35 -67.12
N LEU A 6 25.02 -3.96 -65.92
CA LEU A 6 25.62 -3.10 -64.85
C LEU A 6 24.47 -2.27 -64.25
N GLY A 7 24.01 -2.48 -63.02
CA GLY A 7 24.78 -2.64 -61.80
C GLY A 7 24.43 -1.44 -60.91
N GLY A 8 23.70 -1.65 -59.82
CA GLY A 8 23.29 -0.56 -58.94
C GLY A 8 22.12 -0.92 -58.01
N THR A 9 22.32 -1.93 -57.18
CA THR A 9 21.41 -2.27 -56.08
C THR A 9 21.41 -1.11 -55.07
N LEU A 10 20.34 -0.31 -55.06
CA LEU A 10 20.06 0.63 -53.97
C LEU A 10 19.70 -0.19 -52.72
N LEU A 11 20.65 -0.27 -51.79
CA LEU A 11 20.44 -0.74 -50.42
C LEU A 11 19.47 0.21 -49.71
N LEU A 12 18.18 -0.10 -49.78
CA LEU A 12 17.20 0.43 -48.83
C LEU A 12 17.48 -0.21 -47.47
N GLY A 13 18.28 0.48 -46.66
CA GLY A 13 18.48 0.18 -45.26
C GLY A 13 17.15 0.29 -44.51
N GLY A 14 16.42 -0.82 -44.47
CA GLY A 14 15.27 -0.97 -43.58
C GLY A 14 15.77 -0.97 -42.14
N LEU A 15 15.56 0.13 -41.44
CA LEU A 15 15.61 0.18 -39.98
C LEU A 15 14.53 -0.78 -39.46
N ALA A 16 14.93 -2.01 -39.18
CA ALA A 16 14.13 -2.94 -38.41
C ALA A 16 14.05 -2.36 -36.99
N PHE A 17 12.96 -1.66 -36.70
CA PHE A 17 12.56 -1.40 -35.33
C PHE A 17 12.28 -2.76 -34.69
N ALA A 18 13.28 -3.30 -33.99
CA ALA A 18 13.07 -4.37 -33.05
C ALA A 18 12.01 -3.87 -32.08
N ARG A 19 10.80 -4.43 -32.18
CA ARG A 19 9.73 -4.21 -31.21
C ARG A 19 10.34 -4.66 -29.89
N ALA A 20 10.67 -3.71 -29.01
CA ALA A 20 10.96 -4.04 -27.63
C ALA A 20 9.71 -4.75 -27.13
N GLU A 21 9.78 -6.08 -27.02
CA GLU A 21 8.86 -6.82 -26.19
C GLU A 21 9.06 -6.20 -24.81
N GLN A 22 8.15 -5.31 -24.45
CA GLN A 22 7.96 -4.88 -23.08
C GLN A 22 7.63 -6.17 -22.34
N LEU A 23 8.68 -6.83 -21.84
CA LEU A 23 8.58 -7.82 -20.79
C LEU A 23 7.70 -7.12 -19.76
N ALA A 24 6.46 -7.63 -19.63
CA ALA A 24 5.62 -7.22 -18.52
C ALA A 24 6.51 -7.32 -17.28
N PRO A 25 6.60 -6.27 -16.45
CA PRO A 25 7.37 -6.38 -15.23
C PRO A 25 6.91 -7.67 -14.55
N PRO A 26 7.85 -8.52 -14.08
CA PRO A 26 7.48 -9.76 -13.41
C PRO A 26 6.38 -9.40 -12.42
N ALA A 27 5.24 -10.11 -12.49
CA ALA A 27 4.12 -9.87 -11.60
C ALA A 27 4.72 -9.74 -10.20
N ALA A 28 4.66 -8.54 -9.62
CA ALA A 28 5.22 -8.32 -8.31
C ALA A 28 4.57 -9.39 -7.43
N THR A 29 5.35 -10.35 -6.95
CA THR A 29 4.88 -11.27 -5.91
C THR A 29 4.29 -10.36 -4.84
N ALA A 30 3.00 -10.50 -4.57
CA ALA A 30 2.31 -9.61 -3.64
C ALA A 30 2.95 -9.82 -2.25
N PHE A 31 3.93 -8.99 -1.94
CA PHE A 31 4.59 -8.97 -0.64
C PHE A 31 3.66 -8.23 0.31
N GLY A 32 2.97 -8.99 1.16
CA GLY A 32 2.05 -8.43 2.15
C GLY A 32 0.70 -9.15 2.22
N PRO A 33 -0.13 -8.78 3.19
CA PRO A 33 -1.51 -9.24 3.28
C PRO A 33 -2.35 -8.67 2.14
N PRO A 34 -3.45 -9.35 1.76
CA PRO A 34 -4.50 -8.76 0.94
C PRO A 34 -4.97 -7.41 1.51
N LEU A 35 -5.19 -6.41 0.64
CA LEU A 35 -5.58 -5.06 1.07
C LEU A 35 -6.89 -5.07 1.88
N ASP A 36 -7.86 -5.90 1.49
CA ASP A 36 -9.15 -6.05 2.17
C ASP A 36 -9.02 -6.59 3.61
N GLU A 37 -8.03 -7.45 3.88
CA GLU A 37 -7.69 -7.90 5.24
C GLU A 37 -7.21 -6.73 6.10
N ILE A 38 -6.41 -5.84 5.53
CA ILE A 38 -5.89 -4.66 6.23
C ILE A 38 -6.94 -3.58 6.39
N GLU A 39 -7.77 -3.33 5.38
CA GLU A 39 -8.90 -2.42 5.49
C GLU A 39 -9.87 -2.88 6.60
N LYS A 40 -10.15 -4.19 6.67
CA LYS A 40 -10.96 -4.76 7.75
C LYS A 40 -10.31 -4.54 9.12
N THR A 41 -9.00 -4.74 9.24
CA THR A 41 -8.25 -4.53 10.49
C THR A 41 -8.29 -3.05 10.91
N TRP A 42 -8.06 -2.14 9.97
CA TRP A 42 -8.13 -0.69 10.14
C TRP A 42 -9.52 -0.24 10.60
N THR A 43 -10.57 -0.63 9.88
CA THR A 43 -11.96 -0.28 10.24
C THR A 43 -12.34 -0.84 11.60
N SER A 44 -11.95 -2.08 11.91
CA SER A 44 -12.29 -2.71 13.19
C SER A 44 -11.59 -2.03 14.36
N PHE A 45 -10.33 -1.62 14.20
CA PHE A 45 -9.61 -0.84 15.19
C PHE A 45 -10.31 0.50 15.47
N TRP A 46 -10.55 1.30 14.44
CA TRP A 46 -11.17 2.62 14.62
C TRP A 46 -12.62 2.55 15.11
N THR A 47 -13.36 1.51 14.72
CA THR A 47 -14.71 1.25 15.24
C THR A 47 -14.66 0.94 16.74
N ALA A 48 -13.74 0.08 17.18
CA ALA A 48 -13.59 -0.25 18.61
C ALA A 48 -13.23 1.01 19.43
N ILE A 49 -12.36 1.88 18.90
CA ILE A 49 -12.06 3.18 19.53
C ILE A 49 -13.31 4.08 19.58
N ALA A 50 -14.07 4.18 18.47
CA ALA A 50 -15.27 5.02 18.39
C ALA A 50 -16.38 4.57 19.35
N THR A 51 -16.48 3.27 19.65
CA THR A 51 -17.45 2.71 20.61
C THR A 51 -16.92 2.64 22.05
N GLY A 52 -15.71 3.14 22.31
CA GLY A 52 -15.10 3.12 23.65
C GLY A 52 -14.52 1.77 24.07
N ASP A 53 -14.48 0.77 23.17
CA ASP A 53 -13.86 -0.53 23.40
C ASP A 53 -12.34 -0.48 23.18
N VAL A 54 -11.65 0.29 24.02
CA VAL A 54 -10.19 0.43 23.98
C VAL A 54 -9.49 -0.89 24.27
N ALA A 55 -10.11 -1.76 25.07
CA ALA A 55 -9.57 -3.09 25.37
C ALA A 55 -9.60 -3.99 24.13
N GLY A 56 -10.73 -4.05 23.43
CA GLY A 56 -10.89 -4.80 22.18
C GLY A 56 -10.06 -4.22 21.04
N ALA A 57 -9.82 -2.91 20.99
CA ALA A 57 -8.96 -2.29 19.99
C ALA A 57 -7.51 -2.85 20.00
N ARG A 58 -7.02 -3.32 21.16
CA ARG A 58 -5.65 -3.84 21.31
C ARG A 58 -5.36 -5.07 20.47
N GLN A 59 -6.37 -5.85 20.10
CA GLN A 59 -6.17 -7.07 19.30
C GLN A 59 -5.71 -6.78 17.86
N TYR A 60 -5.93 -5.55 17.38
CA TYR A 60 -5.58 -5.11 16.03
C TYR A 60 -4.22 -4.42 15.96
N VAL A 61 -3.53 -4.26 17.09
CA VAL A 61 -2.27 -3.52 17.21
C VAL A 61 -1.12 -4.50 17.44
N HIS A 62 -0.03 -4.31 16.71
CA HIS A 62 1.14 -5.19 16.74
C HIS A 62 1.83 -5.19 18.11
N SER A 63 2.32 -6.35 18.55
CA SER A 63 2.88 -6.52 19.90
C SER A 63 4.19 -5.75 20.17
N TYR A 64 4.92 -5.31 19.13
CA TYR A 64 6.26 -4.70 19.24
C TYR A 64 6.51 -3.54 18.24
N PRO A 65 7.23 -2.46 18.60
CA PRO A 65 7.68 -2.07 19.93
C PRO A 65 6.59 -1.22 20.58
N ARG A 66 5.67 -1.83 21.36
CA ARG A 66 4.52 -1.12 21.98
C ARG A 66 4.04 0.05 21.11
N SER A 67 3.63 -0.22 19.87
CA SER A 67 3.03 0.81 19.04
C SER A 67 1.95 1.44 19.87
N SER A 68 2.17 2.72 20.12
CA SER A 68 1.52 3.50 21.13
C SER A 68 0.06 3.66 20.72
N VAL A 69 -0.81 2.73 21.11
CA VAL A 69 -2.04 3.18 21.77
C VAL A 69 -1.50 3.73 23.08
N PRO A 70 -1.14 5.02 23.13
CA PRO A 70 -0.44 5.53 24.28
C PRO A 70 -1.42 5.29 25.42
N ARG A 71 -1.01 4.53 26.45
CA ARG A 71 -1.85 4.36 27.65
C ARG A 71 -2.21 5.73 28.26
N ASP A 72 -1.47 6.74 27.82
CA ASP A 72 -1.38 8.12 28.25
C ASP A 72 -1.95 9.13 27.22
N ARG A 73 -2.42 8.71 26.02
CA ARG A 73 -3.30 9.59 25.24
C ARG A 73 -4.64 9.54 25.95
N ALA A 74 -5.11 10.70 26.40
CA ALA A 74 -6.44 10.82 26.97
C ALA A 74 -7.42 10.13 26.00
N PRO A 75 -8.32 9.24 26.49
CA PRO A 75 -9.28 8.52 25.65
C PRO A 75 -10.03 9.42 24.65
N GLN A 76 -10.21 10.70 25.00
CA GLN A 76 -10.77 11.72 24.12
C GLN A 76 -9.96 11.96 22.84
N VAL A 77 -8.63 11.96 22.90
CA VAL A 77 -7.77 12.13 21.71
C VAL A 77 -7.95 10.95 20.75
N LEU A 78 -8.06 9.72 21.26
CA LEU A 78 -8.31 8.54 20.43
C LEU A 78 -9.72 8.58 19.83
N LEU A 79 -10.71 9.03 20.60
CA LEU A 79 -12.08 9.20 20.12
C LEU A 79 -12.17 10.27 19.02
N GLU A 80 -11.57 11.44 19.21
CA GLU A 80 -11.48 12.49 18.19
C GLU A 80 -10.79 11.94 16.92
N ARG A 81 -9.65 11.28 17.09
CA ARG A 81 -8.94 10.63 15.99
C ARG A 81 -9.82 9.61 15.26
N SER A 82 -10.60 8.80 15.96
CA SER A 82 -11.50 7.82 15.30
C SER A 82 -12.54 8.47 14.39
N ARG A 83 -12.99 9.70 14.71
CA ARG A 83 -13.91 10.48 13.86
C ARG A 83 -13.22 10.95 12.60
N GLU A 84 -11.98 11.44 12.70
CA GLU A 84 -11.15 11.78 11.53
C GLU A 84 -10.96 10.56 10.63
N MET A 85 -10.66 9.40 11.23
CA MET A 85 -10.34 8.17 10.51
C MET A 85 -11.53 7.57 9.75
N ALA A 86 -12.76 7.94 10.11
CA ALA A 86 -13.97 7.60 9.35
C ALA A 86 -14.00 8.24 7.95
N HIS A 87 -13.17 9.27 7.70
CA HIS A 87 -13.02 9.94 6.41
C HIS A 87 -11.76 9.48 5.65
N CYS A 88 -11.07 8.45 6.14
CA CYS A 88 -9.79 8.01 5.59
C CYS A 88 -9.91 6.66 4.88
N ARG A 89 -9.09 6.48 3.84
CA ARG A 89 -8.91 5.20 3.14
C ARG A 89 -7.43 4.84 3.05
N LEU A 90 -7.16 3.54 2.97
CA LEU A 90 -5.83 3.03 2.72
C LEU A 90 -5.55 3.00 1.22
N VAL A 91 -4.33 3.38 0.86
CA VAL A 91 -3.79 3.24 -0.49
C VAL A 91 -2.62 2.28 -0.40
N PRO A 92 -2.65 1.16 -1.14
CA PRO A 92 -1.58 0.17 -1.13
C PRO A 92 -0.26 0.84 -1.54
N PRO A 93 0.87 0.41 -0.96
CA PRO A 93 2.15 0.98 -1.34
C PRO A 93 2.52 0.61 -2.77
N PRO A 94 3.39 1.41 -3.40
CA PRO A 94 4.01 1.00 -4.66
C PRO A 94 4.96 -0.19 -4.47
N PHE A 95 5.54 -0.38 -3.27
CA PHE A 95 6.46 -1.46 -2.94
C PHE A 95 6.37 -1.83 -1.44
N PRO A 96 6.51 -3.12 -1.07
CA PRO A 96 6.67 -3.52 0.34
C PRO A 96 7.93 -2.89 0.95
N VAL A 97 7.94 -2.70 2.28
CA VAL A 97 9.13 -2.21 3.01
C VAL A 97 10.02 -3.38 3.43
N SER A 98 9.41 -4.52 3.77
CA SER A 98 10.09 -5.80 4.04
C SER A 98 9.10 -6.97 3.93
N ASP A 99 9.57 -8.21 4.10
CA ASP A 99 8.71 -9.41 4.11
C ASP A 99 7.68 -9.42 5.25
N ASP A 100 7.98 -8.72 6.36
CA ASP A 100 7.16 -8.69 7.56
C ASP A 100 6.52 -7.32 7.81
N GLU A 101 6.75 -6.31 6.97
CA GLU A 101 6.20 -4.96 7.15
C GLU A 101 5.79 -4.31 5.82
N VAL A 102 4.58 -3.78 5.80
CA VAL A 102 3.98 -3.07 4.65
C VAL A 102 3.48 -1.71 5.12
N ALA A 103 3.89 -0.64 4.42
CA ALA A 103 3.42 0.71 4.68
C ALA A 103 2.26 1.05 3.74
N TYR A 104 1.19 1.63 4.26
CA TYR A 104 0.07 2.14 3.48
C TYR A 104 0.02 3.65 3.60
N ARG A 105 -0.33 4.32 2.50
CA ARG A 105 -0.68 5.73 2.57
C ARG A 105 -2.12 5.84 3.05
N VAL A 106 -2.35 6.60 4.10
CA VAL A 106 -3.68 6.95 4.58
C VAL A 106 -4.05 8.27 3.93
N VAL A 107 -5.14 8.26 3.18
CA VAL A 107 -5.68 9.45 2.51
C VAL A 107 -7.00 9.79 3.16
N CYS A 108 -7.09 10.97 3.76
CA CYS A 108 -8.30 11.47 4.42
C CYS A 108 -8.85 12.66 3.63
N GLU A 109 -10.16 12.64 3.35
CA GLU A 109 -10.84 13.69 2.59
C GLU A 109 -12.11 14.12 3.35
N HIS A 110 -12.15 15.37 3.81
CA HIS A 110 -13.28 15.92 4.55
C HIS A 110 -13.41 17.42 4.31
N ALA A 111 -14.64 17.91 4.11
CA ALA A 111 -14.94 19.34 3.91
C ALA A 111 -14.11 20.07 2.82
N GLY A 112 -13.68 19.34 1.77
CA GLY A 112 -12.84 19.89 0.70
C GLY A 112 -11.35 19.96 1.03
N GLU A 113 -10.95 19.54 2.24
CA GLU A 113 -9.56 19.40 2.64
C GLU A 113 -9.08 17.95 2.43
N ARG A 114 -7.79 17.82 2.12
CA ARG A 114 -7.11 16.53 1.97
C ARG A 114 -5.89 16.47 2.87
N ALA A 115 -5.83 15.44 3.70
CA ALA A 115 -4.67 15.13 4.52
C ALA A 115 -4.13 13.75 4.15
N GLU A 116 -2.81 13.61 4.19
CA GLU A 116 -2.13 12.34 3.95
C GLU A 116 -1.21 12.00 5.11
N SER A 117 -1.17 10.72 5.44
CA SER A 117 -0.21 10.17 6.41
C SER A 117 0.20 8.76 5.98
N VAL A 118 1.06 8.12 6.76
CA VAL A 118 1.48 6.75 6.54
C VAL A 118 1.14 5.94 7.78
N THR A 119 0.55 4.78 7.55
CA THR A 119 0.39 3.71 8.54
C THR A 119 1.24 2.53 8.09
N SER A 120 1.70 1.72 9.02
CA SER A 120 2.32 0.44 8.69
C SER A 120 1.58 -0.69 9.37
N VAL A 121 1.58 -1.83 8.69
CA VAL A 121 1.16 -3.11 9.26
C VAL A 121 2.34 -4.04 9.27
N ARG A 122 2.41 -4.85 10.32
CA ARG A 122 3.51 -5.77 10.54
C ARG A 122 2.99 -7.13 10.96
N ARG A 123 3.65 -8.18 10.49
CA ARG A 123 3.36 -9.55 10.91
C ARG A 123 3.80 -9.75 12.35
N ASP A 124 2.86 -10.11 13.21
CA ASP A 124 3.12 -10.36 14.62
C ASP A 124 3.60 -11.80 14.86
N ARG A 125 3.92 -12.13 16.12
CA ARG A 125 4.47 -13.43 16.55
C ARG A 125 3.58 -14.63 16.24
N ASP A 126 2.27 -14.42 16.11
CA ASP A 126 1.28 -15.43 15.74
C ASP A 126 1.02 -15.49 14.23
N GLY A 127 1.79 -14.74 13.43
CA GLY A 127 1.68 -14.70 11.98
C GLY A 127 0.59 -13.77 11.44
N VAL A 128 -0.20 -13.15 12.31
CA VAL A 128 -1.29 -12.23 11.95
C VAL A 128 -0.73 -10.84 11.68
N TRP A 129 -1.23 -10.18 10.63
CA TRP A 129 -0.90 -8.80 10.33
C TRP A 129 -1.66 -7.83 11.23
N ARG A 130 -0.94 -6.90 11.87
CA ARG A 130 -1.52 -5.92 12.78
C ARG A 130 -0.97 -4.53 12.53
N LEU A 131 -1.73 -3.51 12.93
CA LEU A 131 -1.32 -2.11 12.84
C LEU A 131 -0.08 -1.87 13.73
N SER A 132 1.02 -1.43 13.15
CA SER A 132 2.25 -1.06 13.86
C SER A 132 2.44 0.46 13.99
N SER A 133 1.71 1.28 13.23
CA SER A 133 1.68 2.75 13.39
C SER A 133 0.36 3.34 12.88
N PHE A 134 -0.17 4.41 13.51
CA PHE A 134 -1.43 5.10 13.13
C PHE A 134 -1.63 6.43 13.88
#